data_AF-A0A257SHV8-F1
#
_entry.id   AF-A0A257SHV8-F1
#
_cell.length_a   1.000
_cell.length_b   1.000
_cell.length_c   1.000
_cell.angle_alpha   90.00
_cell.angle_beta   90.00
_cell.angle_gamma   90.00
#
_symmetry.space_group_name_H-M   'P 1'
#
loop_
_entity.id
_entity.type
_entity.pdbx_description
1 polymer ?
#
loop_
_entity_poly.entity_id
_entity_poly.type
_entity_poly.pdbx_seq_one_letter_code
_entity_poly.pdbx_strand_id
1 'polypeptide(L)'
;MARLPLRLRGPASPRHLDRRPALPGAPGGRPRALPGLIAPPARRPELLVNRRTRNAALALASALALPAAPLRAQTTDSVPAVRLAAREWFREARFGLFIHWGVYSLLGRAEWVMQNQRIPVKTYEWLASTFDPVKFDAHDWVALAKAAGVRYITITSRHHDGFSMFATRQTPYNIVNWTRF
;
A
#
# COMPACT_ATOMS: atom_id res chain seq x y z
N MET A 1 30.72 46.85 -15.12
CA MET A 1 30.84 45.78 -14.10
C MET A 1 30.42 44.46 -14.74
N ALA A 2 31.37 43.53 -14.86
CA ALA A 2 31.25 42.29 -15.63
C ALA A 2 30.41 41.23 -14.89
N ARG A 3 29.58 40.48 -15.63
CA ARG A 3 28.86 39.29 -15.14
C ARG A 3 29.59 38.03 -15.60
N LEU A 4 30.02 37.20 -14.64
CA LEU A 4 30.62 35.89 -14.86
C LEU A 4 29.57 34.79 -14.61
N PRO A 5 29.46 33.72 -15.43
CA PRO A 5 28.63 32.56 -15.10
C PRO A 5 29.45 31.46 -14.41
N LEU A 6 29.01 31.04 -13.22
CA LEU A 6 29.58 29.90 -12.50
C LEU A 6 28.95 28.60 -12.99
N ARG A 7 29.70 27.76 -13.71
CA ARG A 7 29.34 26.37 -14.03
C ARG A 7 29.81 25.45 -12.90
N LEU A 8 28.90 24.72 -12.26
CA LEU A 8 29.25 23.64 -11.33
C LEU A 8 29.21 22.29 -12.05
N ARG A 9 30.37 21.63 -12.13
CA ARG A 9 30.54 20.24 -12.60
C ARG A 9 30.24 19.28 -11.44
N GLY A 10 29.37 18.29 -11.66
CA GLY A 10 29.20 17.15 -10.76
C GLY A 10 30.22 16.02 -11.04
N PRO A 11 30.61 15.24 -10.03
CA PRO A 11 31.56 14.13 -10.20
C PRO A 11 30.89 12.86 -10.75
N ALA A 12 31.69 12.10 -11.52
CA ALA A 12 31.31 10.86 -12.19
C ALA A 12 31.35 9.63 -11.25
N SER A 13 30.38 8.72 -11.40
CA SER A 13 30.35 7.41 -10.72
C SER A 13 31.25 6.38 -11.40
N PRO A 14 31.98 5.52 -10.67
CA PRO A 14 32.75 4.42 -11.25
C PRO A 14 31.88 3.18 -11.49
N ARG A 15 32.08 2.60 -12.68
CA ARG A 15 31.56 1.31 -13.12
C ARG A 15 32.39 0.19 -12.49
N HIS A 16 31.75 -0.83 -11.92
CA HIS A 16 32.41 -2.10 -11.61
C HIS A 16 31.95 -3.15 -12.62
N LEU A 17 32.91 -3.59 -13.44
CA LEU A 17 32.83 -4.75 -14.31
C LEU A 17 32.91 -6.01 -13.45
N ASP A 18 32.01 -6.97 -13.69
CA ASP A 18 32.27 -8.37 -13.37
C ASP A 18 32.20 -9.19 -14.65
N ARG A 19 33.28 -9.94 -14.90
CA ARG A 19 33.54 -10.75 -16.08
C ARG A 19 33.49 -12.20 -15.65
N ARG A 20 32.80 -13.07 -16.40
CA ARG A 20 33.18 -14.48 -16.66
C ARG A 20 32.23 -15.13 -17.69
N PRO A 21 32.62 -16.24 -18.36
CA PRO A 21 32.89 -16.24 -19.80
C PRO A 21 31.93 -17.09 -20.64
N ALA A 22 32.09 -16.99 -21.96
CA ALA A 22 31.25 -17.63 -22.99
C ALA A 22 31.82 -18.97 -23.54
N LEU A 23 30.94 -19.62 -24.33
CA LEU A 23 31.15 -20.57 -25.46
C LEU A 23 30.74 -22.04 -25.19
N PRO A 24 30.46 -22.86 -26.24
CA PRO A 24 30.01 -22.60 -27.63
C PRO A 24 28.73 -23.42 -27.99
N GLY A 25 27.91 -23.03 -28.96
CA GLY A 25 28.04 -23.39 -30.39
C GLY A 25 27.36 -24.73 -30.73
N ALA A 26 26.19 -24.69 -31.37
CA ALA A 26 25.53 -25.88 -31.94
C ALA A 26 25.32 -25.67 -33.46
N PRO A 27 25.87 -26.53 -34.34
CA PRO A 27 25.60 -26.45 -35.76
C PRO A 27 24.42 -27.34 -36.17
N GLY A 28 23.68 -26.89 -37.18
CA GLY A 28 22.57 -27.60 -37.78
C GLY A 28 22.98 -28.83 -38.60
N GLY A 29 22.02 -29.73 -38.77
CA GLY A 29 22.10 -30.85 -39.70
C GLY A 29 20.82 -31.66 -39.67
N ARG A 30 20.06 -31.65 -40.77
CA ARG A 30 18.95 -32.59 -41.00
C ARG A 30 19.53 -33.94 -41.43
N PRO A 31 19.22 -35.06 -40.78
CA PRO A 31 19.60 -36.37 -41.28
C PRO A 31 18.58 -36.92 -42.28
N ARG A 32 19.11 -37.33 -43.43
CA ARG A 32 18.51 -38.06 -44.55
C ARG A 32 18.21 -39.51 -44.11
N ALA A 33 17.12 -40.06 -44.62
CA ALA A 33 16.63 -41.41 -44.35
C ALA A 33 17.55 -42.54 -44.89
N LEU A 34 17.34 -43.75 -44.35
CA LEU A 34 17.38 -45.11 -44.95
C LEU A 34 17.98 -46.15 -43.95
N PRO A 35 17.79 -47.47 -44.12
CA PRO A 35 16.56 -48.17 -43.76
C PRO A 35 16.80 -49.47 -42.96
N GLY A 36 15.72 -49.98 -42.37
CA GLY A 36 15.41 -51.38 -42.05
C GLY A 36 16.52 -52.39 -41.77
N LEU A 37 16.53 -52.91 -40.53
CA LEU A 37 16.79 -54.33 -40.30
C LEU A 37 15.82 -54.88 -39.26
N ILE A 38 15.23 -56.01 -39.62
CA ILE A 38 14.09 -56.69 -38.99
C ILE A 38 14.52 -57.32 -37.65
N ALA A 39 13.71 -57.10 -36.60
CA ALA A 39 13.88 -57.70 -35.28
C ALA A 39 13.29 -59.13 -35.22
N PRO A 40 13.88 -60.06 -34.44
CA PRO A 40 13.29 -61.38 -34.17
C PRO A 40 12.06 -61.32 -33.25
N PRO A 41 11.19 -62.38 -33.25
CA PRO A 41 9.80 -62.29 -32.84
C PRO A 41 9.53 -62.20 -31.33
N ALA A 42 8.32 -61.69 -31.06
CA ALA A 42 7.79 -61.20 -29.79
C ALA A 42 7.72 -62.23 -28.64
N ARG A 43 8.18 -61.80 -27.45
CA ARG A 43 7.73 -62.39 -26.17
C ARG A 43 6.34 -61.83 -25.84
N ARG A 44 5.39 -62.72 -25.55
CA ARG A 44 4.04 -62.37 -25.09
C ARG A 44 4.13 -61.53 -23.81
N PRO A 45 3.44 -60.39 -23.69
CA PRO A 45 3.40 -59.67 -22.44
C PRO A 45 2.55 -60.47 -21.46
N GLU A 46 3.15 -61.02 -20.40
CA GLU A 46 2.41 -61.23 -19.17
C GLU A 46 1.82 -59.88 -18.77
N LEU A 47 0.50 -59.83 -18.62
CA LEU A 47 -0.22 -58.67 -18.13
C LEU A 47 0.04 -58.56 -16.63
N LEU A 48 1.26 -58.14 -16.29
CA LEU A 48 1.68 -57.81 -14.95
C LEU A 48 1.00 -56.50 -14.58
N VAL A 49 -0.23 -56.58 -14.08
CA VAL A 49 -0.88 -55.44 -13.39
C VAL A 49 -0.04 -55.16 -12.15
N ASN A 50 0.92 -54.25 -12.32
CA ASN A 50 1.82 -53.80 -11.28
C ASN A 50 0.99 -53.17 -10.14
N ARG A 51 1.22 -53.57 -8.88
CA ARG A 51 0.52 -52.99 -7.71
C ARG A 51 0.61 -51.46 -7.65
N ARG A 52 1.58 -50.85 -8.35
CA ARG A 52 1.71 -49.39 -8.50
C ARG A 52 0.64 -48.74 -9.39
N THR A 53 0.07 -49.44 -10.38
CA THR A 53 -1.00 -48.87 -11.23
C THR A 53 -2.37 -48.90 -10.56
N ARG A 54 -2.59 -49.81 -9.61
CA ARG A 54 -3.78 -49.78 -8.73
C ARG A 54 -3.81 -48.56 -7.82
N ASN A 55 -2.67 -48.16 -7.26
CA ASN A 55 -2.61 -47.00 -6.35
C ASN A 55 -2.69 -45.65 -7.08
N ALA A 56 -2.23 -45.57 -8.34
CA ALA A 56 -2.35 -44.36 -9.15
C ALA A 56 -3.81 -44.07 -9.57
N ALA A 57 -4.59 -45.11 -9.89
CA ALA A 57 -6.01 -44.96 -10.23
C ALA A 57 -6.86 -44.47 -9.04
N LEU A 58 -6.51 -44.88 -7.81
CA LEU A 58 -7.17 -44.42 -6.57
C LEU A 58 -6.80 -42.97 -6.20
N ALA A 59 -5.56 -42.54 -6.47
CA ALA A 59 -5.14 -41.17 -6.22
C ALA A 59 -5.75 -40.16 -7.20
N LEU A 60 -5.92 -40.55 -8.48
CA LEU A 60 -6.55 -39.69 -9.49
C LEU A 60 -8.08 -39.59 -9.32
N ALA A 61 -8.74 -40.68 -8.89
CA ALA A 61 -10.17 -40.66 -8.56
C ALA A 61 -10.48 -39.81 -7.32
N SER A 62 -9.56 -39.76 -6.35
CA SER A 62 -9.69 -38.93 -5.15
C SER A 62 -9.52 -37.43 -5.42
N ALA A 63 -8.75 -37.04 -6.45
CA ALA A 63 -8.55 -35.63 -6.82
C ALA A 63 -9.75 -35.00 -7.56
N LEU A 64 -10.62 -35.82 -8.15
CA LEU A 64 -11.86 -35.39 -8.82
C LEU A 64 -13.08 -35.35 -7.89
N ALA A 65 -12.93 -35.80 -6.65
CA ALA A 65 -13.97 -35.84 -5.63
C ALA A 65 -13.76 -34.79 -4.54
N LEU A 66 -13.08 -33.66 -4.83
CA LEU A 66 -13.26 -32.48 -4.00
C LEU A 66 -14.71 -32.01 -4.20
N PRO A 67 -15.57 -32.05 -3.16
CA PRO A 67 -16.86 -31.41 -3.27
C PRO A 67 -16.57 -29.94 -3.57
N ALA A 68 -17.09 -29.44 -4.69
CA ALA A 68 -17.20 -28.01 -4.93
C ALA A 68 -18.12 -27.46 -3.83
N ALA A 69 -17.54 -27.11 -2.68
CA ALA A 69 -18.26 -26.38 -1.66
C ALA A 69 -18.82 -25.15 -2.37
N PRO A 70 -20.15 -24.90 -2.28
CA PRO A 70 -20.70 -23.70 -2.88
C PRO A 70 -19.92 -22.53 -2.29
N LEU A 71 -19.23 -21.78 -3.16
CA LEU A 71 -18.73 -20.45 -2.82
C LEU A 71 -19.98 -19.64 -2.45
N ARG A 72 -20.30 -19.64 -1.15
CA ARG A 72 -21.29 -18.73 -0.59
C ARG A 72 -20.68 -17.36 -0.81
N ALA A 73 -21.17 -16.65 -1.83
CA ALA A 73 -20.98 -15.21 -1.89
C ALA A 73 -21.34 -14.67 -0.52
N GLN A 74 -20.54 -13.72 0.00
CA GLN A 74 -20.92 -13.01 1.21
C GLN A 74 -22.35 -12.55 1.01
N THR A 75 -23.25 -13.01 1.89
CA THR A 75 -24.59 -12.44 1.94
C THR A 75 -24.40 -10.95 2.07
N THR A 76 -25.15 -10.14 1.33
CA THR A 76 -25.15 -8.70 1.55
C THR A 76 -25.58 -8.50 2.99
N ASP A 77 -24.63 -8.25 3.89
CA ASP A 77 -24.93 -7.91 5.27
C ASP A 77 -25.95 -6.78 5.20
N SER A 78 -27.15 -7.03 5.73
CA SER A 78 -28.21 -6.03 5.72
C SER A 78 -27.66 -4.82 6.45
N VAL A 79 -27.45 -3.72 5.74
CA VAL A 79 -26.85 -2.56 6.36
C VAL A 79 -27.82 -2.04 7.42
N PRO A 80 -27.43 -1.96 8.70
CA PRO A 80 -28.34 -1.51 9.75
C PRO A 80 -29.01 -0.18 9.39
N ALA A 81 -30.29 -0.02 9.75
CA ALA A 81 -31.07 1.17 9.43
C ALA A 81 -30.36 2.48 9.81
N VAL A 82 -29.64 2.49 10.94
CA VAL A 82 -28.83 3.63 11.38
C VAL A 82 -27.76 4.05 10.37
N ARG A 83 -27.12 3.09 9.68
CA ARG A 83 -26.12 3.38 8.63
C ARG A 83 -26.78 3.85 7.34
N LEU A 84 -28.01 3.44 7.05
CA LEU A 84 -28.78 3.98 5.92
C LEU A 84 -29.15 5.44 6.18
N ALA A 85 -29.73 5.74 7.35
CA ALA A 85 -30.06 7.10 7.76
C ALA A 85 -28.84 8.04 7.78
N ALA A 86 -27.68 7.58 8.29
CA ALA A 86 -26.45 8.38 8.26
C ALA A 86 -25.98 8.70 6.83
N ARG A 87 -26.15 7.76 5.89
CA ARG A 87 -25.82 7.97 4.47
C ARG A 87 -26.79 8.92 3.79
N GLU A 88 -28.07 8.84 4.09
CA GLU A 88 -29.09 9.78 3.63
C GLU A 88 -28.80 11.19 4.14
N TRP A 89 -28.56 11.35 5.45
CA TRP A 89 -28.16 12.63 6.02
C TRP A 89 -26.92 13.20 5.34
N PHE A 90 -25.88 12.39 5.12
CA PHE A 90 -24.63 12.87 4.49
C PHE A 90 -24.85 13.29 3.03
N ARG A 91 -25.69 12.53 2.29
CA ARG A 91 -26.10 12.91 0.93
C ARG A 91 -26.80 14.26 0.93
N GLU A 92 -27.72 14.50 1.86
CA GLU A 92 -28.47 15.77 1.94
C GLU A 92 -27.67 16.92 2.54
N ALA A 93 -26.64 16.63 3.34
CA ALA A 93 -25.76 17.64 3.92
C ALA A 93 -24.96 18.39 2.83
N ARG A 94 -24.54 17.69 1.75
CA ARG A 94 -23.86 18.20 0.54
C ARG A 94 -22.54 18.94 0.73
N PHE A 95 -22.52 19.95 1.60
CA PHE A 95 -21.42 20.87 1.80
C PHE A 95 -20.84 20.74 3.21
N GLY A 96 -19.55 20.40 3.27
CA GLY A 96 -18.78 20.24 4.51
C GLY A 96 -17.48 21.03 4.48
N LEU A 97 -16.95 21.34 5.65
CA LEU A 97 -15.64 21.97 5.84
C LEU A 97 -14.64 20.93 6.34
N PHE A 98 -13.50 20.80 5.68
CA PHE A 98 -12.39 19.99 6.16
C PHE A 98 -11.26 20.91 6.66
N ILE A 99 -10.94 20.81 7.95
CA ILE A 99 -9.88 21.55 8.61
C ILE A 99 -8.65 20.64 8.78
N HIS A 100 -7.55 21.02 8.14
CA HIS A 100 -6.22 20.49 8.42
C HIS A 100 -5.52 21.46 9.38
N TRP A 101 -5.35 21.05 10.62
CA TRP A 101 -4.66 21.83 11.63
C TRP A 101 -3.83 20.95 12.57
N GLY A 102 -2.63 21.40 12.89
CA GLY A 102 -1.69 20.71 13.76
C GLY A 102 -0.33 21.38 13.79
N VAL A 103 0.68 20.69 14.34
CA VAL A 103 2.04 21.22 14.52
C VAL A 103 2.66 21.68 13.19
N TYR A 104 2.36 21.01 12.08
CA TYR A 104 2.82 21.41 10.73
C TYR A 104 2.41 22.85 10.36
N SER A 105 1.31 23.38 10.92
CA SER A 105 0.84 24.73 10.64
C SER A 105 1.83 25.80 11.08
N LEU A 106 2.69 25.54 12.09
CA LEU A 106 3.75 26.46 12.52
C LEU A 106 4.78 26.73 11.42
N LEU A 107 5.03 25.73 10.57
CA LEU A 107 6.06 25.83 9.54
C LEU A 107 5.57 26.55 8.28
N GLY A 108 4.24 26.71 8.10
CA GLY A 108 3.66 27.37 6.92
C GLY A 108 4.00 26.70 5.59
N ARG A 109 4.32 25.40 5.60
CA ARG A 109 4.85 24.65 4.44
C ARG A 109 4.08 23.36 4.14
N ALA A 110 2.77 23.39 4.41
CA ALA A 110 1.84 22.27 4.27
C ALA A 110 2.13 21.07 5.19
N GLU A 111 1.17 20.15 5.25
CA GLU A 111 1.06 19.05 6.20
C GLU A 111 2.06 17.90 5.95
N TRP A 112 2.65 17.83 4.75
CA TRP A 112 3.67 16.84 4.39
C TRP A 112 5.11 17.34 4.59
N VAL A 113 5.32 18.51 5.21
CA VAL A 113 6.64 19.15 5.35
C VAL A 113 7.70 18.24 6.00
N MET A 114 7.32 17.46 7.02
CA MET A 114 8.21 16.51 7.68
C MET A 114 8.79 15.49 6.70
N GLN A 115 7.94 14.93 5.84
CA GLN A 115 8.32 13.95 4.83
C GLN A 115 9.11 14.60 3.69
N ASN A 116 8.58 15.70 3.12
CA ASN A 116 9.14 16.34 1.93
C ASN A 116 10.55 16.89 2.19
N GLN A 117 10.81 17.36 3.41
CA GLN A 117 12.10 17.89 3.82
C GLN A 117 12.95 16.90 4.63
N ARG A 118 12.45 15.68 4.85
CA ARG A 118 13.15 14.61 5.60
C ARG A 118 13.57 15.09 6.99
N ILE A 119 12.70 15.83 7.66
CA ILE A 119 12.94 16.34 9.01
C ILE A 119 12.99 15.14 9.97
N PRO A 120 14.06 14.94 10.74
CA PRO A 120 14.12 13.85 11.71
C PRO A 120 12.98 13.95 12.72
N VAL A 121 12.40 12.81 13.10
CA VAL A 121 11.25 12.73 14.03
C VAL A 121 11.50 13.56 15.30
N LYS A 122 12.61 13.32 15.99
CA LYS A 122 12.96 14.03 17.23
C LYS A 122 13.06 15.54 17.04
N THR A 123 13.54 16.00 15.88
CA THR A 123 13.61 17.43 15.56
C THR A 123 12.22 18.02 15.35
N TYR A 124 11.34 17.28 14.68
CA TYR A 124 9.98 17.72 14.40
C TYR A 124 9.11 17.75 15.67
N GLU A 125 9.22 16.75 16.55
CA GLU A 125 8.44 16.66 17.79
C GLU A 125 8.62 17.89 18.69
N TRP A 126 9.81 18.49 18.71
CA TRP A 126 10.08 19.71 19.47
C TRP A 126 9.24 20.91 19.04
N LEU A 127 8.76 20.97 17.79
CA LEU A 127 7.89 22.05 17.32
C LEU A 127 6.58 22.11 18.13
N ALA A 128 6.07 20.98 18.60
CA ALA A 128 4.87 20.92 19.43
C ALA A 128 5.02 21.76 20.71
N SER A 129 6.22 21.82 21.31
CA SER A 129 6.47 22.63 22.51
C SER A 129 6.28 24.14 22.30
N THR A 130 6.30 24.59 21.05
CA THR A 130 6.08 25.98 20.65
C THR A 130 4.69 26.24 20.04
N PHE A 131 3.85 25.21 19.99
CA PHE A 131 2.49 25.33 19.49
C PHE A 131 1.61 26.00 20.54
N ASP A 132 1.26 27.26 20.30
CA ASP A 132 0.44 28.08 21.20
C ASP A 132 -0.50 28.98 20.38
N PRO A 133 -1.63 28.45 19.90
CA PRO A 133 -2.55 29.18 19.05
C PRO A 133 -3.46 30.11 19.89
N VAL A 134 -2.89 31.17 20.46
CA VAL A 134 -3.58 32.13 21.35
C VAL A 134 -4.79 32.86 20.75
N LYS A 135 -4.99 32.76 19.44
CA LYS A 135 -6.13 33.35 18.70
C LYS A 135 -7.16 32.30 18.27
N PHE A 136 -6.98 31.04 18.66
CA PHE A 136 -7.95 30.00 18.33
C PHE A 136 -9.23 30.21 19.13
N ASP A 137 -10.36 30.23 18.41
CA ASP A 137 -11.69 30.19 18.99
C ASP A 137 -12.57 29.24 18.16
N ALA A 138 -12.98 28.13 18.78
CA ALA A 138 -13.84 27.15 18.14
C ALA A 138 -15.24 27.71 17.82
N HIS A 139 -15.75 28.64 18.64
CA HIS A 139 -17.04 29.28 18.40
C HIS A 139 -17.01 30.11 17.14
N ASP A 140 -15.97 30.92 16.94
CA ASP A 140 -15.82 31.73 15.73
C ASP A 140 -15.72 30.87 14.47
N TRP A 141 -14.95 29.78 14.52
CA TRP A 141 -14.82 28.87 13.39
C TRP A 141 -16.15 28.21 13.03
N VAL A 142 -16.89 27.72 14.03
CA VAL A 142 -18.20 27.09 13.83
C VAL A 142 -19.24 28.10 13.37
N ALA A 143 -19.23 29.32 13.93
CA ALA A 143 -20.13 30.41 13.53
C ALA A 143 -19.91 30.79 12.07
N LEU A 144 -18.66 30.96 11.64
CA LEU A 144 -18.30 31.23 10.26
C LEU A 144 -18.73 30.10 9.32
N ALA A 145 -18.43 28.85 9.68
CA ALA A 145 -18.82 27.69 8.87
C ALA A 145 -20.35 27.62 8.69
N LYS A 146 -21.10 27.81 9.79
CA LYS A 146 -22.56 27.83 9.75
C LYS A 146 -23.10 28.97 8.88
N ALA A 147 -22.53 30.18 9.00
CA ALA A 147 -22.90 31.32 8.17
C ALA A 147 -22.62 31.08 6.68
N ALA A 148 -21.58 30.31 6.35
CA ALA A 148 -21.27 29.89 4.98
C ALA A 148 -22.16 28.74 4.46
N GLY A 149 -23.08 28.21 5.27
CA GLY A 149 -23.96 27.10 4.88
C GLY A 149 -23.33 25.71 5.02
N VAL A 150 -22.18 25.59 5.68
CA VAL A 150 -21.55 24.30 5.98
C VAL A 150 -22.45 23.48 6.89
N ARG A 151 -22.63 22.19 6.55
CA ARG A 151 -23.51 21.26 7.27
C ARG A 151 -22.79 20.29 8.19
N TYR A 152 -21.48 20.11 7.99
CA TYR A 152 -20.63 19.29 8.85
C TYR A 152 -19.18 19.73 8.76
N ILE A 153 -18.42 19.45 9.81
CA ILE A 153 -16.98 19.73 9.89
C ILE A 153 -16.24 18.42 10.10
N THR A 154 -15.18 18.21 9.32
CA THR A 154 -14.17 17.19 9.56
C THR A 154 -12.89 17.91 9.96
N ILE A 155 -12.26 17.49 11.06
CA ILE A 155 -10.98 18.05 11.53
C ILE A 155 -9.97 16.93 11.73
N THR A 156 -8.71 17.22 11.44
CA THR A 156 -7.59 16.27 11.67
C THR A 156 -7.43 15.99 13.17
N SER A 157 -7.93 14.83 13.63
CA SER A 157 -7.68 14.35 14.99
C SER A 157 -6.22 13.92 15.19
N ARG A 158 -5.60 13.40 14.14
CA ARG A 158 -4.18 13.07 14.01
C ARG A 158 -3.82 13.06 12.53
N HIS A 159 -2.70 13.65 12.16
CA HIS A 159 -2.19 13.61 10.78
C HIS A 159 -1.00 12.63 10.65
N HIS A 160 -0.36 12.57 9.49
CA HIS A 160 0.78 11.68 9.21
C HIS A 160 2.01 11.95 10.09
N ASP A 161 2.12 13.14 10.68
CA ASP A 161 3.20 13.48 11.62
C ASP A 161 3.00 12.87 13.03
N GLY A 162 1.87 12.19 13.26
CA GLY A 162 1.60 11.42 14.47
C GLY A 162 1.13 12.24 15.67
N PHE A 163 1.08 13.58 15.56
CA PHE A 163 0.64 14.44 16.65
C PHE A 163 -0.88 14.37 16.81
N SER A 164 -1.36 14.14 18.04
CA SER A 164 -2.80 14.03 18.30
C SER A 164 -3.39 15.35 18.78
N MET A 165 -4.43 15.83 18.08
CA MET A 165 -5.18 17.04 18.42
C MET A 165 -6.25 16.81 19.50
N PHE A 166 -6.08 15.77 20.33
CA PHE A 166 -6.97 15.42 21.44
C PHE A 166 -6.19 14.70 22.54
N ALA A 167 -6.73 14.73 23.77
CA ALA A 167 -6.15 14.01 24.91
C ALA A 167 -6.29 12.49 24.72
N THR A 168 -5.19 11.83 24.35
CA THR A 168 -5.13 10.37 24.20
C THR A 168 -4.26 9.75 25.29
N ARG A 169 -4.63 8.53 25.72
CA ARG A 169 -3.82 7.71 26.64
C ARG A 169 -2.73 6.89 25.94
N GLN A 170 -2.75 6.82 24.61
CA GLN A 170 -1.85 5.97 23.82
C GLN A 170 -0.43 6.54 23.70
N THR A 171 -0.27 7.86 23.78
CA THR A 171 1.01 8.54 23.69
C THR A 171 0.94 9.90 24.36
N PRO A 172 2.01 10.36 25.03
CA PRO A 172 2.07 11.73 25.51
C PRO A 172 2.13 12.73 24.35
N TYR A 173 2.56 12.36 23.13
CA TYR A 173 2.67 13.27 21.98
C TYR A 173 1.28 13.71 21.45
N ASN A 174 0.67 14.64 22.17
CA ASN A 174 -0.67 15.17 21.93
C ASN A 174 -0.81 16.61 22.45
N ILE A 175 -1.87 17.29 22.02
CA ILE A 175 -2.09 18.72 22.28
C ILE A 175 -2.09 19.10 23.76
N VAL A 176 -2.66 18.26 24.63
CA VAL A 176 -2.78 18.56 26.07
C VAL A 176 -1.46 18.36 26.83
N ASN A 177 -0.68 17.36 26.44
CA ASN A 177 0.51 16.97 27.21
C ASN A 177 1.82 17.58 26.69
N TRP A 178 1.85 18.07 25.44
CA TRP A 178 3.08 18.54 24.79
C TRP A 178 3.08 20.02 24.41
N THR A 179 1.97 20.73 24.62
CA THR A 179 1.83 22.14 24.22
C THR A 179 1.41 22.98 25.41
N ARG A 180 1.40 24.31 25.22
CA ARG A 180 0.90 25.27 26.21
C ARG A 180 -0.60 25.59 26.04
N PHE A 181 -1.20 25.04 24.99
CA PHE A 181 -2.59 25.26 24.62
C PHE A 181 -3.56 24.51 25.54
#